data_AF-A0A2H0KUD8-F1
#
_entry.id   AF-A0A2H0KUD8-F1
#
_cell.length_a   1.000
_cell.length_b   1.000
_cell.length_c   1.000
_cell.angle_alpha   90.00
_cell.angle_beta   90.00
_cell.angle_gamma   90.00
#
_symmetry.space_group_name_H-M   'P 1'
#
loop_
_entity.id
_entity.type
_entity.pdbx_description
1 polymer ?
#
loop_
_entity_poly.entity_id
_entity_poly.type
_entity_poly.pdbx_seq_one_letter_code
_entity_poly.pdbx_strand_id
1 'polypeptide(L)'
;MDQKKLEQVIKEYILRMIEVHKTHKGSTTDFLMDCPHCETARGMEFKEGAWTCLWTNCRYVLPVEVAPPGPEEFKQIMILKKRLNFLKRWNHLLN
;
A
#
# COMPACT_ATOMS: atom_id res chain seq x y z
N MET A 1 -3.34 -2.10 20.07
CA MET A 1 -2.99 -2.66 18.75
C MET A 1 -1.53 -3.06 18.79
N ASP A 2 -1.20 -4.29 18.42
CA ASP A 2 0.19 -4.75 18.38
C ASP A 2 0.92 -4.12 17.18
N GLN A 3 1.98 -3.35 17.47
CA GLN A 3 2.79 -2.67 16.46
C GLN A 3 3.34 -3.65 15.42
N LYS A 4 3.76 -4.86 15.84
CA LYS A 4 4.29 -5.87 14.92
C LYS A 4 3.22 -6.35 13.94
N LYS A 5 1.98 -6.47 14.40
CA LYS A 5 0.84 -6.89 13.58
C LYS A 5 0.51 -5.83 12.53
N LEU A 6 0.52 -4.56 12.92
CA LEU A 6 0.31 -3.46 12.00
C LEU A 6 1.39 -3.45 10.88
N GLU A 7 2.66 -3.54 11.27
CA GLU A 7 3.78 -3.60 10.32
C GLU A 7 3.68 -4.78 9.37
N GLN A 8 3.25 -5.95 9.88
CA GLN A 8 3.04 -7.13 9.06
C GLN A 8 1.94 -6.91 8.01
N VAL A 9 0.78 -6.41 8.41
CA VAL A 9 -0.35 -6.13 7.49
C VAL A 9 0.05 -5.13 6.41
N ILE A 10 0.75 -4.05 6.78
CA ILE A 10 1.26 -3.07 5.83
C ILE A 10 2.25 -3.71 4.86
N LYS A 11 3.19 -4.51 5.37
CA LYS A 11 4.19 -5.19 4.54
C LYS A 11 3.52 -6.13 3.53
N GLU A 12 2.54 -6.91 3.94
CA GLU A 12 1.80 -7.82 3.07
C GLU A 12 1.04 -7.07 1.98
N TYR A 13 0.39 -5.96 2.33
CA TYR A 13 -0.25 -5.07 1.36
C TYR A 13 0.75 -4.55 0.31
N ILE A 14 1.88 -3.99 0.75
CA ILE A 14 2.91 -3.46 -0.15
C ILE A 14 3.48 -4.55 -1.07
N LEU A 15 3.73 -5.75 -0.55
CA LEU A 15 4.23 -6.87 -1.35
C LEU A 15 3.22 -7.28 -2.43
N ARG A 16 1.93 -7.34 -2.11
CA ARG A 16 0.87 -7.58 -3.11
C ARG A 16 0.84 -6.49 -4.16
N MET A 17 0.90 -5.21 -3.77
CA MET A 17 0.91 -4.09 -4.70
C MET A 17 2.12 -4.11 -5.65
N ILE A 18 3.29 -4.48 -5.16
CA ILE A 18 4.48 -4.70 -5.99
C ILE A 18 4.23 -5.80 -7.01
N GLU A 19 3.64 -6.93 -6.60
CA GLU A 19 3.37 -8.06 -7.48
C GLU A 19 2.35 -7.72 -8.57
N VAL A 20 1.24 -7.06 -8.19
CA VAL A 20 0.23 -6.56 -9.13
C VAL A 20 0.87 -5.60 -10.15
N HIS A 21 1.73 -4.70 -9.68
CA HIS A 21 2.44 -3.78 -10.57
C HIS A 21 3.39 -4.49 -11.53
N LYS A 22 4.13 -5.50 -11.07
CA LYS A 22 5.09 -6.25 -11.89
C LYS A 22 4.40 -7.12 -12.94
N THR A 23 3.34 -7.80 -12.55
CA THR A 23 2.67 -8.80 -13.40
C THR A 23 1.58 -8.20 -14.26
N HIS A 24 1.11 -7.01 -13.93
CA HIS A 24 -0.12 -6.41 -14.46
C HIS A 24 -1.35 -7.31 -14.27
N LYS A 25 -1.29 -8.24 -13.30
CA LYS A 25 -2.39 -9.14 -12.93
C LYS A 25 -2.80 -8.83 -11.49
N GLY A 26 -4.03 -8.37 -11.33
CA GLY A 26 -4.60 -8.08 -10.02
C GLY A 26 -6.12 -8.15 -10.07
N SER A 27 -6.71 -8.47 -8.92
CA SER A 27 -8.14 -8.42 -8.66
C SER A 27 -8.48 -7.16 -7.84
N THR A 28 -9.75 -6.79 -7.80
CA THR A 28 -10.23 -5.67 -6.95
C THR A 28 -9.84 -5.86 -5.48
N THR A 29 -9.77 -7.10 -5.03
CA THR A 29 -9.44 -7.47 -3.66
C THR A 29 -7.95 -7.36 -3.31
N ASP A 30 -7.05 -7.29 -4.29
CA ASP A 30 -5.61 -7.11 -4.05
C ASP A 30 -5.27 -5.70 -3.60
N PHE A 31 -6.16 -4.74 -3.86
CA PHE A 31 -6.07 -3.35 -3.41
C PHE A 31 -6.60 -3.14 -1.99
N LEU A 32 -7.10 -4.20 -1.35
CA LEU A 32 -7.58 -4.17 0.02
C LEU A 32 -6.47 -4.64 0.98
N MET A 33 -6.54 -4.11 2.19
CA MET A 33 -5.64 -4.45 3.28
C MET A 33 -6.42 -5.18 4.39
N ASP A 34 -5.75 -6.03 5.15
CA ASP A 34 -6.38 -6.66 6.31
C ASP A 34 -6.60 -5.61 7.39
N CYS A 35 -7.65 -5.73 8.18
CA CYS A 35 -7.85 -4.78 9.28
C CYS A 35 -7.01 -5.18 10.49
N PRO A 36 -6.04 -4.38 10.96
CA PRO A 36 -5.24 -4.74 12.13
C PRO A 36 -6.01 -4.68 13.44
N HIS A 37 -7.22 -4.09 13.44
CA HIS A 37 -8.08 -3.95 14.62
C HIS A 37 -9.06 -5.13 14.79
N CYS A 38 -9.84 -5.45 13.76
CA CYS A 38 -10.80 -6.58 13.81
C CYS A 38 -10.31 -7.83 13.08
N GLU A 39 -9.08 -7.82 12.57
CA GLU A 39 -8.38 -8.95 11.96
C GLU A 39 -9.06 -9.55 10.74
N THR A 40 -10.01 -8.81 10.16
CA THR A 40 -10.73 -9.27 8.99
C THR A 40 -9.84 -9.18 7.76
N ALA A 41 -9.65 -10.32 7.11
CA ALA A 41 -8.93 -10.41 5.85
C ALA A 41 -9.57 -9.47 4.81
N ARG A 42 -8.74 -8.67 4.15
CA ARG A 42 -9.15 -7.69 3.14
C ARG A 42 -10.25 -6.75 3.63
N GLY A 43 -10.20 -6.44 4.92
CA GLY A 43 -11.22 -5.66 5.63
C GLY A 43 -11.07 -4.15 5.53
N MET A 44 -10.04 -3.61 4.87
CA MET A 44 -9.80 -2.18 4.74
C MET A 44 -9.71 -1.72 3.27
N GLU A 45 -10.39 -0.63 2.98
CA GLU A 45 -10.31 0.10 1.70
C GLU A 45 -9.64 1.47 1.89
N PHE A 46 -8.99 1.96 0.82
CA PHE A 46 -8.47 3.32 0.79
C PHE A 46 -9.49 4.24 0.13
N LYS A 47 -10.04 5.17 0.91
CA LYS A 47 -11.05 6.13 0.45
C LYS A 47 -10.78 7.49 1.07
N GLU A 48 -10.91 8.55 0.27
CA GLU A 48 -10.79 9.94 0.74
C GLU A 48 -9.47 10.23 1.49
N GLY A 49 -8.37 9.59 1.06
CA GLY A 49 -7.05 9.78 1.67
C GLY A 49 -6.80 8.98 2.95
N ALA A 50 -7.70 8.07 3.33
CA ALA A 50 -7.58 7.26 4.54
C ALA A 50 -7.86 5.78 4.29
N TRP A 51 -7.17 4.91 5.04
CA TRP A 51 -7.51 3.49 5.12
C TRP A 51 -8.60 3.29 6.15
N THR A 52 -9.75 2.81 5.71
CA THR A 52 -10.94 2.63 6.55
C THR A 52 -11.41 1.18 6.51
N CYS A 53 -11.82 0.66 7.65
CA CYS A 53 -12.38 -0.68 7.72
C CYS A 53 -13.79 -0.71 7.11
N LEU A 54 -14.01 -1.64 6.17
CA LEU A 54 -15.28 -1.90 5.50
C LEU A 54 -16.39 -2.40 6.44
N TRP A 55 -15.99 -3.00 7.57
CA TRP A 55 -16.92 -3.63 8.49
C TRP A 55 -17.49 -2.59 9.47
N THR A 56 -18.81 -2.42 9.40
CA THR A 56 -19.56 -1.37 10.13
C THR A 56 -19.49 -1.48 11.65
N ASN A 57 -19.16 -2.68 12.17
CA ASN A 57 -18.93 -2.94 13.58
C ASN A 57 -17.51 -2.55 14.04
N CYS A 58 -16.53 -2.48 13.14
CA CYS A 58 -15.16 -2.11 13.48
C CYS A 58 -14.94 -0.59 13.36
N ARG A 59 -15.35 0.02 12.23
CA ARG A 59 -15.14 1.46 11.89
C ARG A 59 -13.72 1.98 12.11
N TYR A 60 -12.74 1.09 12.17
CA TYR A 60 -11.37 1.47 12.44
C TYR A 60 -10.80 2.23 11.25
N VAL A 61 -10.15 3.35 11.53
CA VAL A 61 -9.41 4.15 10.55
C VAL A 61 -7.94 4.06 10.91
N LEU A 62 -7.10 3.70 9.93
CA LEU A 62 -5.68 3.63 10.17
C LEU A 62 -5.09 5.04 10.31
N PRO A 63 -4.26 5.31 11.33
CA PRO A 63 -3.62 6.62 11.47
C PRO A 63 -2.73 6.96 10.27
N VAL A 64 -2.78 8.21 9.83
CA VAL A 64 -2.10 8.68 8.61
C VAL A 64 -0.58 8.55 8.73
N GLU A 65 -0.03 8.69 9.94
CA GLU A 65 1.40 8.64 10.23
C GLU A 65 2.02 7.27 9.95
N VAL A 66 1.20 6.22 9.97
CA VAL A 66 1.61 4.83 9.75
C VAL A 66 0.91 4.21 8.53
N ALA A 67 0.03 4.95 7.86
CA ALA A 67 -0.72 4.46 6.73
C ALA A 67 0.20 4.23 5.52
N PRO A 68 0.08 3.07 4.82
CA PRO A 68 0.71 2.93 3.53
C PRO A 68 0.01 3.82 2.49
N PRO A 69 0.68 4.12 1.36
CA PRO A 69 0.05 4.82 0.26
C PRO A 69 -1.19 4.06 -0.24
N GLY A 70 -2.18 4.80 -0.72
CA GLY A 70 -3.30 4.22 -1.44
C GLY A 70 -2.89 3.58 -2.77
N PRO A 71 -3.78 2.81 -3.43
CA PRO A 71 -3.46 2.12 -4.68
C PRO A 71 -2.94 3.04 -5.80
N GLU A 72 -3.55 4.20 -6.02
CA GLU A 72 -3.11 5.13 -7.07
C GLU A 72 -1.84 5.89 -6.67
N GLU A 73 -1.70 6.26 -5.40
CA GLU A 73 -0.46 6.85 -4.87
C GLU A 73 0.70 5.88 -5.04
N PHE A 74 0.49 4.59 -4.77
CA PHE A 74 1.48 3.54 -4.98
C PHE A 74 1.92 3.45 -6.45
N LYS A 75 0.99 3.52 -7.41
CA LYS A 75 1.35 3.55 -8.84
C LYS A 75 2.23 4.75 -9.19
N GLN A 76 1.89 5.93 -8.67
CA GLN A 76 2.69 7.14 -8.87
C GLN A 76 4.10 6.99 -8.28
N ILE A 77 4.21 6.44 -7.06
CA ILE A 77 5.51 6.14 -6.43
C ILE A 77 6.35 5.21 -7.31
N MET A 78 5.74 4.17 -7.91
CA MET A 78 6.47 3.25 -8.79
C MET A 78 6.97 3.92 -10.07
N ILE A 79 6.18 4.84 -10.66
CA ILE A 79 6.59 5.64 -11.81
C ILE A 79 7.77 6.56 -11.43
N LEU A 80 7.66 7.28 -10.31
CA LEU A 80 8.72 8.16 -9.80
C LEU A 80 10.00 7.39 -9.50
N LYS A 81 9.89 6.20 -8.90
CA LYS A 81 11.03 5.30 -8.64
C LYS A 81 11.74 4.88 -9.93
N LYS A 82 10.98 4.51 -10.97
CA LYS A 82 11.55 4.18 -12.29
C LYS A 82 12.30 5.39 -12.88
N ARG A 83 11.71 6.58 -12.81
CA ARG A 83 12.32 7.81 -13.31
C ARG A 83 13.59 8.19 -12.53
N LEU A 84 13.56 8.06 -11.21
CA LEU A 84 14.73 8.30 -10.36
C LEU A 84 15.88 7.35 -10.71
N ASN A 85 15.59 6.06 -10.92
CA ASN A 85 16.61 5.08 -11.32
C ASN A 85 17.22 5.43 -12.68
N PHE A 86 16.40 5.89 -13.63
CA PHE A 86 16.89 6.38 -14.91
C PHE A 86 17.83 7.58 -14.73
N LEU A 87 17.41 8.60 -13.98
CA LEU A 87 18.24 9.79 -13.71
C LEU A 87 19.56 9.45 -13.02
N LYS A 88 19.56 8.53 -12.05
CA LYS A 88 20.78 8.04 -11.40
C LYS A 88 21.76 7.42 -12.38
N ARG A 89 21.26 6.63 -13.34
CA ARG A 89 22.08 6.03 -14.40
C ARG A 89 22.72 7.08 -15.29
N TRP A 90 21.98 8.12 -15.67
CA TRP A 90 22.52 9.22 -16.47
C TRP A 90 23.57 10.03 -15.71
N ASN A 91 23.31 10.33 -14.43
CA ASN A 91 24.28 11.04 -13.61
C ASN A 91 25.61 10.27 -13.50
N HIS A 92 25.57 8.94 -13.43
CA HIS A 92 26.78 8.12 -13.45
C HIS A 92 27.53 8.16 -14.79
N LEU A 93 26.86 8.41 -15.92
CA LEU A 93 27.51 8.52 -17.23
C LEU A 93 28.08 9.91 -17.52
N LEU A 94 27.63 10.93 -16.78
CA LEU A 94 28.05 12.32 -16.93
C LEU A 94 29.17 12.73 -15.96
N ASN A 95 29.49 11.88 -14.98
CA ASN A 95 30.63 12.02 -14.07
C ASN A 95 31.71 10.99 -14.43
#